data_AF-A0AA47MIE8-F1
#
_entry.id   AF-A0AA47MIE8-F1
#
_cell.length_a   1.000
_cell.length_b   1.000
_cell.length_c   1.000
_cell.angle_alpha   90.00
_cell.angle_beta   90.00
_cell.angle_gamma   90.00
#
_symmetry.space_group_name_H-M   'P 1'
#
loop_
_entity.id
_entity.type
_entity.pdbx_description
1 polymer ?
#
loop_
_entity_poly.entity_id
_entity_poly.type
_entity_poly.pdbx_seq_one_letter_code
_entity_poly.pdbx_strand_id
1 'polypeptide(L)'
;MLLTAFRSRNKSVLHDDVAICLTPFERKMCKYFARVEIRGKMGRMVPILLKPSMVTAMELLAEMCESCSVPNDNLFMFGRPEALSFYRGGECLQKYTKRCGAKHPEALTATMSQVLNLEENESDQLADFLGHDIRIHRQYYWLPQGTLQLARMSKVLLAMEKGTVA
;
A
#
# COMPACT_ATOMS: atom_id res chain seq x y z
N MET A 1 -7.27 6.24 -4.85
CA MET A 1 -6.08 6.19 -5.73
C MET A 1 -6.48 6.61 -7.13
N LEU A 2 -5.68 7.45 -7.79
CA LEU A 2 -5.90 7.81 -9.20
C LEU A 2 -5.28 6.75 -10.12
N LEU A 3 -5.89 6.54 -11.28
CA LEU A 3 -5.38 5.63 -12.31
C LEU A 3 -3.98 6.04 -12.78
N THR A 4 -3.75 7.35 -12.92
CA THR A 4 -2.46 7.92 -13.29
C THR A 4 -1.37 7.56 -12.29
N ALA A 5 -1.65 7.62 -10.98
CA ALA A 5 -0.68 7.27 -9.94
C ALA A 5 -0.20 5.81 -10.05
N PHE A 6 -1.09 4.89 -10.43
CA PHE A 6 -0.71 3.49 -10.67
C PHE A 6 0.05 3.29 -11.99
N ARG A 7 -0.34 4.01 -13.05
CA ARG A 7 0.31 3.94 -14.37
C ARG A 7 1.70 4.57 -14.37
N SER A 8 1.88 5.67 -13.64
CA SER A 8 3.16 6.39 -13.47
C SER A 8 4.02 5.82 -12.34
N ARG A 9 3.65 4.66 -11.79
CA ARG A 9 4.41 4.05 -10.70
C ARG A 9 5.86 3.82 -11.12
N ASN A 10 6.78 3.99 -10.18
CA ASN A 10 8.18 3.79 -10.49
C ASN A 10 8.46 2.31 -10.77
N LYS A 11 8.90 2.01 -12.00
CA LYS A 11 9.34 0.68 -12.44
C LYS A 11 10.86 0.54 -12.44
N SER A 12 11.60 1.59 -12.05
CA SER A 12 13.06 1.58 -12.05
C SER A 12 13.62 0.59 -11.04
N VAL A 13 14.75 -0.01 -11.40
CA VAL A 13 15.52 -0.86 -10.50
C VAL A 13 16.09 0.00 -9.36
N LEU A 14 16.21 -0.59 -8.18
CA LEU A 14 16.97 -0.06 -7.04
C LEU A 14 18.29 0.57 -7.51
N HIS A 15 18.56 1.81 -7.13
CA HIS A 15 19.84 2.45 -7.40
C HIS A 15 20.95 1.73 -6.63
N ASP A 16 22.10 1.48 -7.27
CA ASP A 16 23.17 0.63 -6.71
C ASP A 16 23.71 1.17 -5.37
N ASP A 17 23.81 2.49 -5.23
CA ASP A 17 24.23 3.15 -3.98
C ASP A 17 23.31 2.83 -2.79
N VAL A 18 22.02 2.62 -3.06
CA VAL A 18 21.03 2.24 -2.03
C VAL A 18 21.13 0.75 -1.75
N ALA A 19 21.38 -0.05 -2.79
CA ALA A 19 21.50 -1.49 -2.67
C ALA A 19 22.64 -1.88 -1.72
N ILE A 20 23.74 -1.13 -1.68
CA ILE A 20 24.89 -1.38 -0.79
C ILE A 20 24.47 -1.35 0.70
N CYS A 21 23.58 -0.44 1.08
CA CYS A 21 23.12 -0.26 2.46
C CYS A 21 22.02 -1.25 2.89
N LEU A 22 21.55 -2.12 2.00
CA LEU A 22 20.44 -3.05 2.26
C LEU A 22 20.94 -4.47 2.54
N THR A 23 20.32 -5.16 3.49
CA THR A 23 20.51 -6.60 3.67
C THR A 23 20.07 -7.38 2.43
N PRO A 24 20.55 -8.63 2.22
CA PRO A 24 20.11 -9.45 1.08
C PRO A 24 18.59 -9.64 1.02
N PHE A 25 17.94 -9.76 2.18
CA PHE A 25 16.50 -9.86 2.29
C PHE A 25 15.81 -8.55 1.87
N GLU A 26 16.26 -7.42 2.40
CA GLU A 26 15.72 -6.09 2.06
C GLU A 26 15.83 -5.80 0.55
N ARG A 27 16.96 -6.13 -0.07
CA ARG A 27 17.12 -6.04 -1.54
C ARG A 27 16.10 -6.90 -2.27
N LYS A 28 15.84 -8.12 -1.78
CA LYS A 28 14.83 -9.01 -2.35
C LYS A 28 13.42 -8.44 -2.22
N MET A 29 13.09 -7.80 -1.08
CA MET A 29 11.78 -7.17 -0.87
C MET A 29 11.57 -5.97 -1.80
N CYS A 30 12.56 -5.09 -1.92
CA CYS A 30 12.50 -3.96 -2.85
C CYS A 30 12.37 -4.38 -4.32
N LYS A 31 12.90 -5.54 -4.70
CA LYS A 31 12.71 -6.12 -6.04
C LYS A 31 11.35 -6.79 -6.20
N TYR A 32 10.78 -7.33 -5.12
CA TYR A 32 9.54 -8.09 -5.14
C TYR A 32 8.30 -7.21 -5.15
N PHE A 33 8.27 -6.17 -4.32
CA PHE A 33 7.12 -5.27 -4.23
C PHE A 33 7.22 -4.11 -5.21
N ALA A 34 6.12 -3.80 -5.88
CA ALA A 34 5.98 -2.54 -6.61
C ALA A 34 5.55 -1.42 -5.65
N ARG A 35 6.16 -0.24 -5.79
CA ARG A 35 5.82 0.96 -5.01
C ARG A 35 4.95 1.88 -5.84
N VAL A 36 3.80 2.26 -5.29
CA VAL A 36 2.89 3.27 -5.86
C VAL A 36 2.75 4.40 -4.85
N GLU A 37 2.94 5.65 -5.27
CA GLU A 37 2.77 6.79 -4.38
C GLU A 37 1.40 7.44 -4.59
N ILE A 38 0.67 7.65 -3.49
CA ILE A 38 -0.64 8.29 -3.51
C ILE A 38 -0.67 9.50 -2.59
N ARG A 39 -1.59 10.43 -2.83
CA ARG A 39 -1.79 11.58 -1.96
C ARG A 39 -2.67 11.19 -0.76
N GLY A 40 -2.16 11.37 0.45
CA GLY A 40 -2.84 11.15 1.73
C GLY A 40 -3.59 12.38 2.26
N LYS A 41 -4.11 12.28 3.50
CA LYS A 41 -5.10 13.20 4.11
C LYS A 41 -4.64 14.65 4.37
N MET A 42 -3.40 15.02 4.08
CA MET A 42 -2.91 16.41 4.23
C MET A 42 -2.01 16.80 3.05
N GLY A 43 -2.24 16.22 1.87
CA GLY A 43 -1.39 16.43 0.71
C GLY A 43 -0.05 15.69 0.74
N ARG A 44 0.28 15.04 1.87
CA ARG A 44 1.49 14.19 2.01
C ARG A 44 1.41 13.01 1.04
N MET A 45 2.53 12.66 0.41
CA MET A 45 2.64 11.46 -0.41
C MET A 45 2.85 10.23 0.48
N VAL A 46 2.07 9.18 0.24
CA VAL A 46 2.08 7.92 1.01
C VAL A 46 2.41 6.77 0.05
N PRO A 47 3.45 5.97 0.34
CA PRO A 47 3.78 4.80 -0.46
C PRO A 47 2.82 3.64 -0.17
N ILE A 48 2.40 2.95 -1.23
CA ILE A 48 1.68 1.68 -1.18
C ILE A 48 2.59 0.61 -1.79
N LEU A 49 2.73 -0.51 -1.09
CA LEU A 49 3.45 -1.68 -1.56
C LEU A 49 2.48 -2.72 -2.12
N LEU A 50 2.74 -3.13 -3.35
CA LEU A 50 1.92 -4.09 -4.07
C LEU A 50 2.73 -5.34 -4.40
N LYS A 51 2.15 -6.51 -4.11
CA LYS A 51 2.70 -7.78 -4.57
C LYS A 51 2.55 -7.91 -6.08
N PRO A 52 3.36 -8.75 -6.75
CA PRO A 52 3.19 -9.03 -8.17
C PRO A 52 1.75 -9.41 -8.54
N SER A 53 1.10 -10.28 -7.77
CA SER A 53 -0.31 -10.67 -8.00
C SER A 53 -1.29 -9.50 -7.92
N MET A 54 -1.06 -8.57 -6.99
CA MET A 54 -1.87 -7.35 -6.85
C MET A 54 -1.65 -6.41 -8.03
N VAL A 55 -0.40 -6.27 -8.50
CA VAL A 55 -0.08 -5.46 -9.69
C VAL A 55 -0.81 -6.03 -10.90
N THR A 56 -0.75 -7.34 -11.13
CA THR A 56 -1.46 -8.00 -12.24
C THR A 56 -2.97 -7.78 -12.16
N ALA A 57 -3.58 -7.93 -10.98
CA ALA A 57 -5.01 -7.66 -10.79
C ALA A 57 -5.36 -6.19 -11.05
N MET A 58 -4.49 -5.27 -10.63
CA MET A 58 -4.66 -3.84 -10.86
C MET A 58 -4.47 -3.45 -12.33
N GLU A 59 -3.56 -4.09 -13.05
CA GLU A 59 -3.41 -3.93 -14.51
C GLU A 59 -4.66 -4.39 -15.24
N LEU A 60 -5.18 -5.58 -14.91
CA LEU A 60 -6.42 -6.09 -15.45
C LEU A 60 -7.59 -5.12 -15.20
N LEU A 61 -7.72 -4.59 -13.98
CA LEU A 61 -8.75 -3.59 -13.67
C LEU A 61 -8.62 -2.33 -14.53
N ALA A 62 -7.38 -1.84 -14.72
CA ALA A 62 -7.11 -0.64 -15.51
C ALA A 62 -7.38 -0.83 -17.01
N GLU A 63 -7.28 -2.05 -17.52
CA GLU A 63 -7.58 -2.42 -18.91
C GLU A 63 -9.09 -2.61 -19.12
N MET A 64 -9.78 -3.20 -18.14
CA MET A 64 -11.20 -3.54 -18.24
C MET A 64 -12.17 -2.39 -17.95
N CYS A 65 -11.68 -1.20 -17.55
CA CYS A 65 -12.54 -0.06 -17.19
C CYS A 65 -13.58 0.26 -18.27
N GLU A 66 -13.17 0.34 -19.54
CA GLU A 66 -14.07 0.66 -20.66
C GLU A 66 -15.14 -0.43 -20.86
N SER A 67 -14.73 -1.70 -20.78
CA SER A 67 -15.64 -2.85 -20.91
C SER A 67 -16.61 -2.98 -19.73
N CYS A 68 -16.30 -2.38 -18.58
CA CYS A 68 -17.11 -2.42 -17.36
C CYS A 68 -18.05 -1.21 -17.22
N SER A 69 -18.31 -0.47 -18.30
CA SER A 69 -19.15 0.73 -18.30
C SER A 69 -18.67 1.83 -17.34
N VAL A 70 -17.38 1.85 -16.98
CA VAL A 70 -16.79 2.95 -16.23
C VAL A 70 -16.55 4.11 -17.22
N PRO A 71 -17.04 5.33 -16.96
CA PRO A 71 -16.84 6.45 -17.88
C PRO A 71 -15.36 6.72 -18.12
N ASN A 72 -14.97 7.04 -19.36
CA ASN A 72 -13.58 7.35 -19.72
C ASN A 72 -13.00 8.55 -18.97
N ASP A 73 -13.86 9.50 -18.59
CA ASP A 73 -13.48 10.67 -17.80
C ASP A 73 -13.27 10.36 -16.31
N ASN A 74 -13.51 9.11 -15.88
CA ASN A 74 -13.29 8.68 -14.51
C ASN A 74 -11.79 8.45 -14.24
N LEU A 75 -11.21 9.31 -13.39
CA LEU A 75 -9.79 9.28 -13.06
C LEU A 75 -9.38 8.26 -11.99
N PHE A 76 -10.34 7.52 -11.42
CA PHE A 76 -10.10 6.65 -10.27
C PHE A 76 -9.79 5.21 -10.68
N MET A 77 -8.83 4.60 -9.98
CA MET A 77 -8.46 3.19 -10.19
C MET A 77 -9.62 2.21 -9.94
N PHE A 78 -10.49 2.56 -8.98
CA PHE A 78 -11.67 1.78 -8.60
C PHE A 78 -12.95 2.55 -8.97
N GLY A 79 -13.04 2.96 -10.23
CA GLY A 79 -14.18 3.70 -10.76
C GLY A 79 -15.48 2.91 -10.68
N ARG A 80 -16.60 3.61 -10.48
CA ARG A 80 -17.93 3.00 -10.52
C ARG A 80 -18.47 2.99 -11.96
N PRO A 81 -19.13 1.91 -12.40
CA PRO A 81 -19.89 1.92 -13.64
C PRO A 81 -20.91 3.07 -13.65
N GLU A 82 -21.09 3.69 -14.81
CA GLU A 82 -22.10 4.74 -15.07
C GLU A 82 -21.96 5.99 -14.18
N ALA A 83 -20.85 6.16 -13.46
CA ALA A 83 -20.65 7.28 -12.55
C ALA A 83 -19.20 7.79 -12.54
N LEU A 84 -19.04 9.11 -12.45
CA LEU A 84 -17.75 9.79 -12.23
C LEU A 84 -17.36 9.77 -10.75
N SER A 85 -17.43 8.59 -10.14
CA SER A 85 -17.12 8.36 -8.73
C SER A 85 -16.37 7.04 -8.56
N PHE A 86 -15.99 6.73 -7.33
CA PHE A 86 -15.19 5.53 -7.02
C PHE A 86 -15.83 4.72 -5.90
N TYR A 87 -15.49 3.43 -5.87
CA TYR A 87 -15.87 2.55 -4.77
C TYR A 87 -15.11 2.92 -3.50
N ARG A 88 -15.85 3.13 -2.40
CA ARG A 88 -15.27 3.39 -1.09
C ARG A 88 -14.79 2.07 -0.48
N GLY A 89 -13.48 1.88 -0.44
CA GLY A 89 -12.86 0.63 0.03
C GLY A 89 -13.38 0.16 1.40
N GLY A 90 -13.58 1.07 2.36
CA GLY A 90 -14.14 0.73 3.67
C GLY A 90 -15.58 0.20 3.61
N GLU A 91 -16.44 0.81 2.80
CA GLU A 91 -17.83 0.34 2.60
C GLU A 91 -17.86 -1.00 1.86
N CYS A 92 -17.00 -1.17 0.85
CA CYS A 92 -16.84 -2.44 0.14
C CYS A 92 -16.37 -3.55 1.08
N LEU A 93 -15.34 -3.30 1.89
CA LEU A 93 -14.81 -4.25 2.84
C LEU A 93 -15.88 -4.63 3.86
N GLN A 94 -16.55 -3.65 4.48
CA GLN A 94 -17.61 -3.91 5.44
C GLN A 94 -18.75 -4.75 4.85
N LYS A 95 -19.15 -4.47 3.60
CA LYS A 95 -20.18 -5.23 2.88
C LYS A 95 -19.79 -6.69 2.69
N TYR A 96 -18.57 -6.96 2.22
CA TYR A 96 -18.12 -8.32 1.93
C TYR A 96 -17.73 -9.09 3.19
N THR A 97 -17.16 -8.43 4.19
CA THR A 97 -16.85 -9.00 5.49
C THR A 97 -18.11 -9.52 6.20
N LYS A 98 -19.23 -8.79 6.14
CA LYS A 98 -20.53 -9.28 6.65
C LYS A 98 -21.07 -10.51 5.90
N ARG A 99 -20.62 -10.74 4.66
CA ARG A 99 -21.10 -11.82 3.79
C ARG A 99 -20.18 -13.04 3.75
N CYS A 100 -18.96 -12.93 4.27
CA CYS A 100 -17.94 -13.97 4.13
C CYS A 100 -18.13 -15.17 5.07
N GLY A 101 -19.09 -15.13 6.01
CA GLY A 101 -19.35 -16.22 6.95
C GLY A 101 -18.31 -16.37 8.07
N ALA A 102 -17.42 -15.39 8.24
CA ALA A 102 -16.48 -15.38 9.36
C ALA A 102 -17.21 -15.27 10.71
N LYS A 103 -16.69 -15.96 11.73
CA LYS A 103 -17.25 -15.92 13.09
C LYS A 103 -17.17 -14.53 13.73
N HIS A 104 -16.11 -13.79 13.42
CA HIS A 104 -15.83 -12.44 13.92
C HIS A 104 -15.50 -11.49 12.75
N PRO A 105 -16.51 -11.05 11.98
CA PRO A 105 -16.31 -10.16 10.84
C PRO A 105 -15.58 -8.86 11.20
N GLU A 106 -15.84 -8.30 12.38
CA GLU A 106 -15.18 -7.10 12.90
C GLU A 106 -13.65 -7.21 12.95
N ALA A 107 -13.12 -8.40 13.24
CA ALA A 107 -11.68 -8.66 13.27
C ALA A 107 -11.04 -8.57 11.87
N LEU A 108 -11.81 -8.81 10.80
CA LEU A 108 -11.33 -8.69 9.41
C LEU A 108 -11.27 -7.23 8.93
N THR A 109 -11.92 -6.32 9.66
CA THR A 109 -11.87 -4.87 9.38
C THR A 109 -10.88 -4.12 10.25
N ALA A 110 -10.28 -4.78 11.25
CA ALA A 110 -9.21 -4.21 12.04
C ALA A 110 -7.99 -3.95 11.14
N THR A 111 -7.38 -2.77 11.25
CA THR A 111 -6.12 -2.50 10.55
C THR A 111 -5.12 -3.53 11.06
N MET A 112 -4.45 -4.28 10.17
CA MET A 112 -3.53 -5.35 10.58
C MET A 112 -2.41 -4.85 11.54
N SER A 113 -2.14 -3.55 11.62
CA SER A 113 -1.25 -2.93 12.62
C SER A 113 -1.76 -3.08 14.06
N GLN A 114 -3.07 -3.13 14.29
CA GLN A 114 -3.69 -3.32 15.61
C GLN A 114 -3.47 -4.73 16.18
N VAL A 115 -3.06 -5.68 15.32
CA VAL A 115 -2.82 -7.08 15.69
C VAL A 115 -1.37 -7.29 16.15
N LEU A 116 -0.49 -6.31 15.94
CA LEU A 116 0.94 -6.46 16.22
C LEU A 116 1.32 -5.94 17.61
N ASN A 117 2.13 -6.73 18.31
CA ASN A 117 2.89 -6.28 19.47
C ASN A 117 4.26 -5.75 19.00
N LEU A 118 4.27 -4.66 18.23
CA LEU A 118 5.51 -4.04 17.74
C LEU A 118 6.23 -3.30 18.88
N GLU A 119 7.56 -3.27 18.82
CA GLU A 119 8.34 -2.32 19.61
C GLU A 119 8.00 -0.88 19.20
N GLU A 120 8.14 0.08 20.11
CA GLU A 120 7.71 1.48 19.93
C GLU A 120 8.32 2.11 18.65
N ASN A 121 9.60 1.83 18.38
CA ASN A 121 10.29 2.28 17.17
C ASN A 121 9.76 1.67 15.86
N GLU A 122 9.29 0.42 15.89
CA GLU A 122 8.71 -0.25 14.71
C GLU A 122 7.26 0.21 14.50
N SER A 123 6.54 0.47 15.59
CA SER A 123 5.21 1.07 15.56
C SER A 123 5.25 2.47 14.97
N ASP A 124 6.22 3.30 15.35
CA ASP A 124 6.41 4.64 14.81
C ASP A 124 6.75 4.61 13.31
N GLN A 125 7.66 3.71 12.90
CA GLN A 125 7.99 3.53 11.49
C GLN A 125 6.81 3.02 10.66
N LEU A 126 5.97 2.15 11.24
CA LEU A 126 4.76 1.66 10.60
C LEU A 126 3.69 2.76 10.54
N ALA A 127 3.55 3.56 11.60
CA ALA A 127 2.64 4.70 11.64
C ALA A 127 3.02 5.74 10.56
N ASP A 128 4.29 6.12 10.48
CA ASP A 128 4.83 7.00 9.45
C ASP A 128 4.58 6.44 8.04
N PHE A 129 4.83 5.14 7.83
CA PHE A 129 4.59 4.47 6.55
C PHE A 129 3.11 4.47 6.16
N LEU A 130 2.22 4.26 7.12
CA LEU A 130 0.76 4.31 6.94
C LEU A 130 0.21 5.74 6.87
N GLY A 131 1.06 6.76 7.05
CA GLY A 131 0.68 8.17 7.03
C GLY A 131 -0.07 8.63 8.30
N HIS A 132 0.09 7.90 9.41
CA HIS A 132 -0.33 8.31 10.74
C HIS A 132 0.76 9.20 11.37
N ASP A 133 0.36 10.35 11.90
CA ASP A 133 1.30 11.35 12.45
C ASP A 133 1.68 10.99 13.89
N ILE A 134 2.96 10.68 14.14
CA ILE A 134 3.56 10.69 15.48
C ILE A 134 4.61 11.80 15.49
N ARG A 135 4.13 13.04 15.61
CA ARG A 135 4.79 14.26 16.08
C ARG A 135 6.33 14.37 15.86
N ILE A 136 6.65 15.28 14.94
CA ILE A 136 7.81 16.21 14.92
C ILE A 136 9.20 15.58 14.69
N HIS A 137 9.63 15.53 13.43
CA HIS A 137 10.69 16.45 12.95
C HIS A 137 10.77 16.40 11.41
N ARG A 138 10.09 17.36 10.79
CA ARG A 138 10.33 17.74 9.41
C ARG A 138 11.64 18.51 9.37
N GLN A 139 12.78 17.88 9.07
CA GLN A 139 13.96 18.61 8.58
C GLN A 139 15.09 17.65 8.13
N TYR A 140 15.47 17.80 6.86
CA TYR A 140 16.69 17.31 6.20
C TYR A 140 16.79 15.80 5.88
N TYR A 141 17.13 15.51 4.62
CA TYR A 141 17.30 14.20 3.96
C TYR A 141 16.09 13.58 3.27
N TRP A 142 15.60 14.27 2.23
CA TRP A 142 15.00 13.66 1.04
C TRP A 142 16.06 12.95 0.16
N LEU A 143 16.79 11.99 0.72
CA LEU A 143 17.62 11.01 -0.01
C LEU A 143 17.10 9.60 0.34
N PRO A 144 17.56 8.49 -0.27
CA PRO A 144 16.78 7.25 -0.50
C PRO A 144 16.44 6.37 0.72
N GLN A 145 16.23 6.97 1.89
CA GLN A 145 15.63 6.36 3.08
C GLN A 145 14.26 5.74 2.81
N GLY A 146 13.49 6.31 1.87
CA GLY A 146 12.19 5.77 1.51
C GLY A 146 12.23 4.33 1.02
N THR A 147 13.38 3.82 0.57
CA THR A 147 13.58 2.43 0.12
C THR A 147 14.11 1.53 1.24
N LEU A 148 14.90 2.06 2.17
CA LEU A 148 15.36 1.35 3.37
C LEU A 148 14.20 1.08 4.34
N GLN A 149 13.39 2.10 4.61
CA GLN A 149 12.18 1.97 5.42
C GLN A 149 11.17 1.02 4.76
N LEU A 150 11.06 1.06 3.44
CA LEU A 150 10.24 0.14 2.64
C LEU A 150 10.61 -1.33 2.88
N ALA A 151 11.90 -1.63 2.86
CA ALA A 151 12.41 -2.98 2.92
C ALA A 151 12.21 -3.60 4.32
N ARG A 152 12.38 -2.77 5.36
CA ARG A 152 12.05 -3.13 6.74
C ARG A 152 10.54 -3.35 6.93
N MET A 153 9.72 -2.43 6.46
CA MET A 153 8.25 -2.56 6.55
C MET A 153 7.71 -3.74 5.74
N SER A 154 8.34 -4.08 4.61
CA SER A 154 7.99 -5.27 3.81
C SER A 154 8.13 -6.57 4.61
N LYS A 155 9.11 -6.65 5.52
CA LYS A 155 9.30 -7.80 6.42
C LYS A 155 8.09 -7.96 7.35
N VAL A 156 7.70 -6.87 8.00
CA VAL A 156 6.56 -6.81 8.93
C VAL A 156 5.27 -7.19 8.19
N LEU A 157 5.00 -6.56 7.05
CA LEU A 157 3.82 -6.83 6.22
C LEU A 157 3.74 -8.28 5.73
N LEU A 158 4.87 -8.90 5.36
CA LEU A 158 4.90 -10.30 4.92
C LEU A 158 4.70 -11.27 6.10
N ALA A 159 5.27 -10.97 7.26
CA ALA A 159 5.04 -11.76 8.48
C ALA A 159 3.57 -11.70 8.91
N MET A 160 2.92 -10.54 8.76
CA MET A 160 1.48 -10.37 9.03
C MET A 160 0.61 -11.23 8.12
N GLU A 161 0.90 -11.29 6.82
CA GLU A 161 0.14 -12.12 5.89
C GLU A 161 0.28 -13.62 6.20
N LYS A 162 1.46 -14.06 6.63
CA LYS A 162 1.73 -15.47 6.93
C LYS A 162 1.26 -15.90 8.32
N GLY A 163 0.81 -14.97 9.16
CA GLY A 163 0.44 -15.25 10.55
C GLY A 163 1.63 -15.68 11.42
N THR A 164 2.86 -15.35 11.03
CA THR A 164 4.10 -15.76 11.71
C THR A 164 4.65 -14.69 12.64
N VAL A 165 3.83 -13.73 13.07
CA VAL A 165 4.24 -12.72 14.05
C VAL A 165 4.18 -13.38 15.43
N ALA A 166 5.33 -13.69 16.00
CA ALA A 166 5.53 -14.18 17.36
C ALA A 166 6.61 -13.36 18.04
#